data_AF-A0A0F5LJY4-F1
#
_entry.id   AF-A0A0F5LJY4-F1
#
_cell.length_a   1.000
_cell.length_b   1.000
_cell.length_c   1.000
_cell.angle_alpha   90.00
_cell.angle_beta   90.00
_cell.angle_gamma   90.00
#
_symmetry.space_group_name_H-M   'P 1'
#
loop_
_entity.id
_entity.type
_entity.pdbx_description
1 polymer ?
#
loop_
_entity_poly.entity_id
_entity_poly.type
_entity_poly.pdbx_seq_one_letter_code
_entity_poly.pdbx_strand_id
1 'polypeptide(L)'
;MKILTALIALPLLLVQAPVAMAQSGGAACSAIPDDSERLSCYDAVYRNAAEAAATLAVAIESEQLIPARPSGRMPAVMTVACTAGVLSVEFDFAGNTMSALGRDAGLTLQLDLQAARSRTLPVNADNTALVIDNTRDAAAFLDSLSGFTNLTARVTPVNSRSLSVRFRIADIAAQIAPVRAACE
;
A
#
# COMPACT_ATOMS: atom_id res chain seq x y z
N MET A 1 -51.24 65.12 11.66
CA MET A 1 -51.55 63.71 11.36
C MET A 1 -50.30 63.11 10.75
N LYS A 2 -49.56 62.30 11.54
CA LYS A 2 -49.29 60.86 11.34
C LYS A 2 -48.39 60.56 10.13
N ILE A 3 -47.33 59.73 10.14
CA ILE A 3 -46.59 58.89 11.10
C ILE A 3 -45.36 58.36 10.27
N LEU A 4 -44.21 58.15 10.93
CA LEU A 4 -43.07 57.26 10.62
C LEU A 4 -42.57 57.02 9.17
N THR A 5 -41.25 57.20 8.98
CA THR A 5 -40.40 56.12 8.43
C THR A 5 -39.02 56.16 9.08
N ALA A 6 -38.66 55.07 9.75
CA ALA A 6 -37.47 54.90 10.56
C ALA A 6 -36.31 54.30 9.75
N LEU A 7 -35.10 54.74 10.09
CA LEU A 7 -33.81 54.09 9.82
C LEU A 7 -33.86 52.59 10.13
N ILE A 8 -33.35 51.75 9.20
CA ILE A 8 -32.51 50.59 9.54
C ILE A 8 -31.44 50.46 8.45
N ALA A 9 -30.22 50.89 8.76
CA ALA A 9 -29.02 50.58 8.00
C ALA A 9 -28.52 49.19 8.45
N LEU A 10 -28.50 48.24 7.52
CA LEU A 10 -28.05 46.87 7.75
C LEU A 10 -26.51 46.83 7.66
N PRO A 11 -25.76 46.45 8.71
CA PRO A 11 -24.31 46.29 8.61
C PRO A 11 -23.98 44.98 7.86
N LEU A 12 -23.21 45.10 6.78
CA LEU A 12 -22.60 44.00 6.05
C LEU A 12 -21.69 43.19 7.00
N LEU A 13 -22.10 41.97 7.35
CA LEU A 13 -21.26 40.96 8.00
C LEU A 13 -20.38 40.28 6.93
N LEU A 14 -19.15 40.76 6.79
CA LEU A 14 -18.10 40.09 5.99
C LEU A 14 -17.57 38.88 6.76
N VAL A 15 -18.13 37.70 6.48
CA VAL A 15 -17.56 36.41 6.89
C VAL A 15 -16.34 36.15 6.01
N GLN A 16 -15.12 36.31 6.56
CA GLN A 16 -13.90 35.84 5.91
C GLN A 16 -13.78 34.33 6.15
N ALA A 17 -14.10 33.54 5.13
CA ALA A 17 -13.70 32.14 5.10
C ALA A 17 -12.17 32.07 4.93
N PRO A 18 -11.45 31.19 5.65
CA PRO A 18 -10.04 30.96 5.41
C PRO A 18 -9.89 30.37 4.00
N VAL A 19 -9.18 31.10 3.14
CA VAL A 19 -8.79 30.61 1.81
C VAL A 19 -7.79 29.48 2.05
N ALA A 20 -8.21 28.24 1.81
CA ALA A 20 -7.30 27.11 1.72
C ALA A 20 -6.34 27.38 0.54
N MET A 21 -5.10 27.75 0.84
CA MET A 21 -4.03 27.91 -0.14
C MET A 21 -3.59 26.52 -0.63
N ALA A 22 -4.31 25.96 -1.60
CA ALA A 22 -3.97 24.69 -2.26
C ALA A 22 -3.31 24.87 -3.64
N GLN A 23 -2.80 26.06 -3.99
CA GLN A 23 -2.25 26.30 -5.33
C GLN A 23 -0.99 27.16 -5.29
N SER A 24 0.18 26.53 -5.26
CA SER A 24 1.42 27.19 -5.69
C SER A 24 2.52 26.25 -6.18
N GLY A 25 2.23 24.99 -6.50
CA GLY A 25 3.26 24.06 -7.00
C GLY A 25 3.75 24.42 -8.41
N GLY A 26 2.85 24.50 -9.40
CA GLY A 26 3.22 24.60 -10.82
C GLY A 26 2.92 25.92 -11.52
N ALA A 27 2.32 26.89 -10.83
CA ALA A 27 1.92 28.16 -11.45
C ALA A 27 3.13 28.99 -11.94
N ALA A 28 4.30 28.83 -11.30
CA ALA A 28 5.53 29.49 -11.74
C ALA A 28 6.09 28.91 -13.05
N CYS A 29 5.81 27.63 -13.37
CA CYS A 29 6.33 26.99 -14.57
C CYS A 29 5.69 27.55 -15.86
N SER A 30 4.48 28.12 -15.80
CA SER A 30 3.80 28.65 -16.99
C SER A 30 4.44 29.93 -17.54
N ALA A 31 5.23 30.64 -16.72
CA ALA A 31 5.94 31.84 -17.13
C ALA A 31 7.24 31.56 -17.91
N ILE A 32 7.67 30.29 -17.98
CA ILE A 32 8.88 29.88 -18.69
C ILE A 32 8.60 29.86 -20.20
N PRO A 33 9.32 30.67 -21.01
CA PRO A 33 9.06 30.79 -22.44
C PRO A 33 9.59 29.59 -23.23
N ASP A 34 10.67 28.98 -22.78
CA ASP A 34 11.25 27.79 -23.42
C ASP A 34 10.43 26.54 -23.06
N ASP A 35 10.02 25.80 -24.09
CA ASP A 35 9.12 24.66 -23.91
C ASP A 35 9.80 23.48 -23.20
N SER A 36 11.09 23.27 -23.42
CA SER A 36 11.85 22.19 -22.79
C SER A 36 12.10 22.47 -21.30
N GLU A 37 12.43 23.72 -20.97
CA GLU A 37 12.63 24.17 -19.59
C GLU A 37 11.31 24.26 -18.82
N ARG A 38 10.22 24.63 -19.50
CA ARG A 38 8.87 24.59 -18.92
C ARG A 38 8.46 23.17 -18.57
N LEU A 39 8.72 22.20 -19.46
CA LEU A 39 8.42 20.80 -19.22
C LEU A 39 9.24 20.24 -18.04
N SER A 40 10.54 20.55 -17.97
CA SER A 40 11.39 20.09 -16.85
C SER A 40 10.95 20.67 -15.50
N CYS A 41 10.47 21.92 -15.46
CA CYS A 41 9.87 22.54 -14.27
C CYS A 41 8.61 21.78 -13.81
N TYR A 42 7.70 21.46 -14.74
CA TYR A 42 6.50 20.70 -14.41
C TYR A 42 6.83 19.29 -13.93
N ASP A 43 7.77 18.61 -14.58
CA ASP A 43 8.25 17.31 -14.14
C ASP A 43 8.86 17.39 -12.73
N ALA A 44 9.68 18.39 -12.42
CA ALA A 44 10.28 18.54 -11.11
C ALA A 44 9.26 18.82 -9.99
N VAL A 45 8.19 19.55 -10.28
CA VAL A 45 7.14 19.87 -9.30
C VAL A 45 6.18 18.69 -9.09
N TYR A 46 5.77 18.01 -10.17
CA TYR A 46 4.67 17.05 -10.13
C TYR A 46 5.12 15.59 -10.17
N ARG A 47 6.23 15.25 -10.83
CA ARG A 47 6.77 13.87 -10.82
C ARG A 47 7.40 13.53 -9.48
N ASN A 48 8.22 14.41 -8.93
CA ASN A 48 8.82 14.21 -7.60
C ASN A 48 7.77 14.18 -6.48
N ALA A 49 6.66 14.93 -6.61
CA ALA A 49 5.55 14.88 -5.65
C ALA A 49 4.72 13.60 -5.77
N ALA A 50 4.54 13.07 -6.99
CA ALA A 50 3.92 11.77 -7.22
C ALA A 50 4.82 10.61 -6.73
N GLU A 51 6.14 10.76 -6.82
CA GLU A 51 7.12 9.83 -6.25
C GLU A 51 7.21 9.95 -4.72
N ALA A 52 7.01 11.15 -4.14
CA ALA A 52 6.90 11.33 -2.69
C ALA A 52 5.57 10.80 -2.10
N ALA A 53 4.54 10.65 -2.93
CA ALA A 53 3.32 9.93 -2.61
C ALA A 53 3.36 8.45 -3.04
N ALA A 54 4.48 7.99 -3.62
CA ALA A 54 4.62 6.61 -4.02
C ALA A 54 4.75 5.73 -2.78
N THR A 55 3.82 4.80 -2.64
CA THR A 55 3.94 3.65 -1.77
C THR A 55 5.29 2.98 -2.04
N LEU A 56 6.23 3.07 -1.10
CA LEU A 56 7.49 2.36 -1.25
C LEU A 56 7.18 0.89 -0.99
N ALA A 57 7.27 0.06 -2.04
CA ALA A 57 6.91 -1.34 -1.95
C ALA A 57 7.94 -2.22 -2.66
N VAL A 58 8.13 -3.42 -2.12
CA VAL A 58 8.96 -4.48 -2.67
C VAL A 58 8.09 -5.71 -2.82
N ALA A 59 8.01 -6.25 -4.02
CA ALA A 59 7.27 -7.48 -4.33
C ALA A 59 8.25 -8.62 -4.59
N ILE A 60 8.02 -9.76 -3.92
CA ILE A 60 8.80 -10.98 -4.09
C ILE A 60 7.87 -12.08 -4.61
N GLU A 61 8.20 -12.62 -5.77
CA GLU A 61 7.44 -13.70 -6.39
C GLU A 61 7.84 -15.07 -5.82
N SER A 62 6.88 -15.98 -5.76
CA SER A 62 7.17 -17.37 -5.44
C SER A 62 7.80 -18.11 -6.62
N GLU A 63 8.64 -19.11 -6.34
CA GLU A 63 9.28 -19.93 -7.38
C GLU A 63 8.30 -20.80 -8.17
N GLN A 64 7.14 -21.14 -7.59
CA GLN A 64 6.14 -21.98 -8.23
C GLN A 64 4.99 -21.15 -8.81
N LEU A 65 4.55 -21.50 -10.01
CA LEU A 65 3.30 -20.99 -10.56
C LEU A 65 2.12 -21.77 -10.00
N ILE A 66 1.15 -21.06 -9.42
CA ILE A 66 -0.11 -21.61 -8.91
C ILE A 66 -1.25 -21.36 -9.93
N PRO A 67 -2.36 -22.13 -9.88
CA PRO A 67 -3.54 -21.81 -10.66
C PRO A 67 -4.03 -20.40 -10.33
N ALA A 68 -4.05 -19.53 -11.34
CA ALA A 68 -4.50 -18.15 -11.19
C ALA A 68 -6.00 -18.05 -11.51
N ARG A 69 -6.67 -17.04 -10.97
CA ARG A 69 -8.03 -16.68 -11.36
C ARG A 69 -8.04 -15.32 -12.08
N PRO A 70 -8.86 -15.16 -13.13
CA PRO A 70 -9.85 -16.11 -13.66
C PRO A 70 -9.27 -17.25 -14.50
N SER A 71 -8.04 -17.15 -15.00
CA SER A 71 -7.43 -18.19 -15.84
C SER A 71 -5.90 -18.17 -15.77
N GLY A 72 -5.27 -19.25 -16.26
CA GLY A 72 -3.82 -19.35 -16.37
C GLY A 72 -3.11 -19.76 -15.09
N ARG A 73 -1.82 -19.42 -15.02
CA ARG A 73 -0.96 -19.68 -13.86
C ARG A 73 -0.05 -18.50 -13.63
N MET A 74 0.06 -18.06 -12.38
CA MET A 74 0.90 -16.94 -11.96
C MET A 74 1.61 -17.31 -10.65
N PRO A 75 2.74 -16.67 -10.31
CA PRO A 75 3.32 -16.83 -9.00
C PRO A 75 2.38 -16.24 -7.93
N ALA A 76 2.54 -16.70 -6.69
CA ALA A 76 2.09 -15.92 -5.54
C ALA A 76 3.08 -14.76 -5.31
N VAL A 77 2.61 -13.67 -4.72
CA VAL A 77 3.43 -12.48 -4.48
C VAL A 77 3.38 -12.12 -3.00
N MET A 78 4.55 -11.99 -2.38
CA MET A 78 4.71 -11.38 -1.07
C MET A 78 5.15 -9.93 -1.26
N THR A 79 4.31 -8.99 -0.86
CA THR A 79 4.59 -7.56 -0.97
C THR A 79 4.87 -6.98 0.41
N VAL A 80 5.99 -6.26 0.55
CA VAL A 80 6.32 -5.45 1.73
C VAL A 80 6.16 -4.01 1.33
N ALA A 81 5.30 -3.26 2.02
CA ALA A 81 4.97 -1.89 1.64
C ALA A 81 4.96 -0.96 2.85
N CYS A 82 5.31 0.30 2.60
CA CYS A 82 5.08 1.40 3.52
C CYS A 82 4.02 2.33 2.93
N THR A 83 2.84 2.37 3.57
CA THR A 83 1.73 3.22 3.14
C THR A 83 1.31 4.11 4.29
N ALA A 84 1.40 5.43 4.11
CA ALA A 84 1.03 6.43 5.12
C ALA A 84 1.69 6.17 6.50
N GLY A 85 2.98 5.78 6.50
CA GLY A 85 3.75 5.47 7.71
C GLY A 85 3.40 4.12 8.37
N VAL A 86 2.56 3.31 7.73
CA VAL A 86 2.23 1.96 8.19
C VAL A 86 2.98 0.94 7.35
N LEU A 87 3.83 0.15 8.01
CA LEU A 87 4.52 -0.98 7.40
C LEU A 87 3.58 -2.17 7.37
N SER A 88 3.40 -2.76 6.19
CA SER A 88 2.54 -3.93 5.99
C SER A 88 3.24 -5.01 5.18
N VAL A 89 2.75 -6.24 5.34
CA VAL A 89 3.14 -7.37 4.49
C VAL A 89 1.89 -8.05 3.96
N GLU A 90 1.81 -8.23 2.66
CA GLU A 90 0.68 -8.84 1.96
C GLU A 90 1.13 -10.09 1.21
N PHE A 91 0.31 -11.14 1.24
CA PHE A 91 0.50 -12.38 0.49
C PHE A 91 -0.65 -12.56 -0.50
N ASP A 92 -0.45 -12.17 -1.75
CA ASP A 92 -1.39 -12.41 -2.84
C ASP A 92 -1.19 -13.81 -3.43
N PHE A 93 -2.31 -14.50 -3.68
CA PHE A 93 -2.31 -15.85 -4.25
C PHE A 93 -2.94 -15.88 -5.65
N ALA A 94 -2.46 -15.02 -6.54
CA ALA A 94 -2.82 -15.00 -7.97
C ALA A 94 -4.33 -14.86 -8.21
N GLY A 95 -4.97 -13.95 -7.47
CA GLY A 95 -6.40 -13.65 -7.59
C GLY A 95 -7.35 -14.71 -7.03
N ASN A 96 -6.83 -15.73 -6.31
CA ASN A 96 -7.71 -16.70 -5.64
C ASN A 96 -8.44 -16.05 -4.46
N THR A 97 -9.72 -16.37 -4.28
CA THR A 97 -10.51 -15.86 -3.14
C THR A 97 -10.05 -16.53 -1.84
N MET A 98 -9.66 -15.74 -0.83
CA MET A 98 -9.07 -16.27 0.41
C MET A 98 -10.11 -16.62 1.48
N SER A 99 -11.12 -15.78 1.67
CA SER A 99 -12.12 -15.95 2.73
C SER A 99 -13.53 -16.03 2.17
N ALA A 100 -14.32 -17.01 2.59
CA ALA A 100 -15.72 -17.10 2.18
C ALA A 100 -16.58 -15.95 2.77
N LEU A 101 -16.14 -15.41 3.91
CA LEU A 101 -16.80 -14.31 4.61
C LEU A 101 -16.13 -12.95 4.35
N GLY A 102 -15.02 -12.93 3.60
CA GLY A 102 -14.28 -11.71 3.28
C GLY A 102 -13.62 -11.04 4.50
N ARG A 103 -13.31 -11.80 5.55
CA ARG A 103 -12.72 -11.25 6.79
C ARG A 103 -11.31 -11.71 7.03
N ASP A 104 -11.12 -13.02 7.14
CA ASP A 104 -9.83 -13.63 7.46
C ASP A 104 -9.68 -15.01 6.84
N ALA A 105 -8.44 -15.49 6.76
CA ALA A 105 -8.13 -16.88 6.45
C ALA A 105 -6.84 -17.34 7.15
N GLY A 106 -6.66 -18.66 7.22
CA GLY A 106 -5.47 -19.28 7.81
C GLY A 106 -4.29 -19.31 6.84
N LEU A 107 -3.14 -18.80 7.28
CA LEU A 107 -1.85 -18.88 6.60
C LEU A 107 -0.86 -19.67 7.46
N THR A 108 -0.25 -20.70 6.88
CA THR A 108 0.85 -21.44 7.50
C THR A 108 2.16 -21.03 6.86
N LEU A 109 3.11 -20.56 7.67
CA LEU A 109 4.42 -20.11 7.24
C LEU A 109 5.51 -21.00 7.82
N GLN A 110 6.50 -21.35 7.00
CA GLN A 110 7.64 -22.16 7.41
C GLN A 110 8.94 -21.57 6.85
N LEU A 111 9.92 -21.33 7.71
CA LEU A 111 11.25 -20.87 7.35
C LEU A 111 12.18 -22.07 7.18
N ASP A 112 12.70 -22.28 5.98
CA ASP A 112 13.52 -23.44 5.61
C ASP A 112 12.97 -24.76 6.20
N LEU A 113 13.73 -25.41 7.11
CA LEU A 113 13.36 -26.68 7.76
C LEU A 113 12.87 -26.50 9.22
N GLN A 114 12.54 -25.27 9.62
CA GLN A 114 12.01 -24.98 10.96
C GLN A 114 10.56 -25.46 11.10
N ALA A 115 10.07 -25.49 12.34
CA ALA A 115 8.67 -25.77 12.60
C ALA A 115 7.77 -24.70 11.95
N ALA A 116 6.77 -25.16 11.21
CA ALA A 116 5.77 -24.29 10.60
C ALA A 116 4.88 -23.63 11.67
N ARG A 117 4.47 -22.39 11.40
CA ARG A 117 3.61 -21.59 12.26
C ARG A 117 2.37 -21.15 11.50
N SER A 118 1.20 -21.45 12.05
CA SER A 118 -0.08 -21.02 11.49
C SER A 118 -0.56 -19.74 12.15
N ARG A 119 -1.11 -18.82 11.37
CA ARG A 119 -1.76 -17.59 11.81
C ARG A 119 -3.07 -17.41 11.07
N THR A 120 -4.04 -16.80 11.71
CA THR A 120 -5.22 -16.26 11.02
C THR A 120 -4.94 -14.79 10.74
N LEU A 121 -5.05 -14.39 9.48
CA LEU A 121 -4.78 -13.03 9.03
C LEU A 121 -6.00 -12.44 8.34
N PRO A 122 -6.23 -11.13 8.44
CA PRO A 122 -7.25 -10.45 7.66
C PRO A 122 -6.96 -10.57 6.16
N VAL A 123 -8.03 -10.51 5.36
CA VAL A 123 -7.90 -10.40 3.90
C VAL A 123 -7.86 -8.94 3.45
N ASN A 124 -7.26 -8.67 2.30
CA ASN A 124 -7.32 -7.35 1.67
C ASN A 124 -8.75 -7.03 1.13
N ALA A 125 -8.96 -5.81 0.66
CA ALA A 125 -10.26 -5.35 0.18
C ALA A 125 -10.82 -6.20 -0.99
N ASP A 126 -9.93 -6.71 -1.84
CA ASP A 126 -10.27 -7.57 -2.98
C ASP A 126 -10.47 -9.04 -2.59
N ASN A 127 -10.17 -9.40 -1.32
CA ASN A 127 -10.25 -10.77 -0.79
C ASN A 127 -9.38 -11.78 -1.57
N THR A 128 -8.24 -11.33 -2.09
CA THR A 128 -7.27 -12.17 -2.83
C THR A 128 -5.95 -12.38 -2.10
N ALA A 129 -5.70 -11.57 -1.08
CA ALA A 129 -4.48 -11.59 -0.32
C ALA A 129 -4.71 -11.61 1.19
N LEU A 130 -3.71 -12.11 1.93
CA LEU A 130 -3.69 -12.09 3.40
C LEU A 130 -2.68 -11.04 3.88
N VAL A 131 -3.08 -10.24 4.86
CA VAL A 131 -2.34 -9.01 5.23
C VAL A 131 -1.90 -9.05 6.69
N ILE A 132 -0.67 -8.64 6.94
CA ILE A 132 -0.19 -8.17 8.24
C ILE A 132 -0.23 -6.63 8.15
N ASP A 133 -1.24 -6.04 8.77
CA ASP A 133 -1.72 -4.67 8.51
C ASP A 133 -1.25 -3.63 9.55
N ASN A 134 -0.31 -4.00 10.42
CA ASN A 134 0.24 -3.11 11.43
C ASN A 134 1.77 -3.19 11.48
N THR A 135 2.39 -2.03 11.71
CA THR A 135 3.86 -1.87 11.69
C THR A 135 4.58 -2.81 12.65
N ARG A 136 4.04 -3.00 13.87
CA ARG A 136 4.69 -3.83 14.89
C ARG A 136 4.80 -5.29 14.45
N ASP A 137 3.71 -5.87 13.99
CA ASP A 137 3.68 -7.28 13.59
C ASP A 137 4.37 -7.49 12.24
N ALA A 138 4.28 -6.52 11.32
CA ALA A 138 4.99 -6.55 10.05
C ALA A 138 6.50 -6.52 10.28
N ALA A 139 7.01 -5.60 11.13
CA ALA A 139 8.41 -5.53 11.49
C ALA A 139 8.88 -6.84 12.17
N ALA A 140 8.15 -7.34 13.16
CA ALA A 140 8.49 -8.60 13.82
C ALA A 140 8.50 -9.80 12.86
N PHE A 141 7.59 -9.83 11.89
CA PHE A 141 7.60 -10.84 10.84
C PHE A 141 8.83 -10.72 9.94
N LEU A 142 9.16 -9.52 9.46
CA LEU A 142 10.32 -9.29 8.60
C LEU A 142 11.65 -9.59 9.31
N ASP A 143 11.78 -9.21 10.58
CA ASP A 143 12.94 -9.53 11.40
C ASP A 143 13.11 -11.06 11.55
N SER A 144 11.99 -11.80 11.63
CA SER A 144 12.02 -13.27 11.70
C SER A 144 12.50 -13.96 10.42
N LEU A 145 12.52 -13.25 9.28
CA LEU A 145 13.04 -13.79 8.01
C LEU A 145 14.58 -13.74 7.96
N SER A 146 15.21 -12.97 8.84
CA SER A 146 16.66 -12.77 8.85
C SER A 146 17.41 -14.08 9.07
N GLY A 147 18.41 -14.34 8.22
CA GLY A 147 19.24 -15.54 8.28
C GLY A 147 18.63 -16.79 7.64
N PHE A 148 17.41 -16.72 7.10
CA PHE A 148 16.78 -17.81 6.37
C PHE A 148 16.86 -17.62 4.87
N THR A 149 16.80 -18.73 4.13
CA THR A 149 16.91 -18.72 2.66
C THR A 149 15.55 -18.80 2.00
N ASN A 150 14.62 -19.56 2.58
CA ASN A 150 13.32 -19.84 1.99
C ASN A 150 12.19 -19.61 2.98
N LEU A 151 11.12 -18.98 2.50
CA LEU A 151 9.83 -18.92 3.18
C LEU A 151 8.82 -19.75 2.40
N THR A 152 8.30 -20.81 3.00
CA THR A 152 7.17 -21.57 2.45
C THR A 152 5.88 -21.04 3.05
N ALA A 153 4.94 -20.66 2.19
CA ALA A 153 3.60 -20.24 2.56
C ALA A 153 2.57 -21.27 2.08
N ARG A 154 1.67 -21.67 2.97
CA ARG A 154 0.57 -22.60 2.67
C ARG A 154 -0.76 -21.98 3.08
N VAL A 155 -1.71 -22.01 2.16
CA VAL A 155 -3.07 -21.47 2.34
C VAL A 155 -4.09 -22.39 1.68
N THR A 156 -5.35 -22.31 2.09
CA THR A 156 -6.46 -22.99 1.39
C THR A 156 -7.46 -21.95 0.91
N PRO A 157 -7.44 -21.57 -0.39
CA PRO A 157 -8.42 -20.65 -0.93
C PRO A 157 -9.83 -21.25 -0.93
N VAL A 158 -10.83 -20.39 -1.01
CA VAL A 158 -12.24 -20.80 -1.09
C VAL A 158 -12.46 -21.70 -2.31
N ASN A 159 -13.23 -22.78 -2.12
CA ASN A 159 -13.62 -23.74 -3.16
C ASN A 159 -12.43 -24.28 -3.98
N SER A 160 -11.26 -24.39 -3.35
CA SER A 160 -10.01 -24.79 -4.00
C SER A 160 -9.21 -25.72 -3.10
N ARG A 161 -8.27 -26.46 -3.67
CA ARG A 161 -7.30 -27.24 -2.89
C ARG A 161 -6.28 -26.32 -2.22
N SER A 162 -5.63 -26.81 -1.17
CA SER A 162 -4.53 -26.09 -0.54
C SER A 162 -3.41 -25.80 -1.54
N LEU A 163 -2.91 -24.57 -1.49
CA LEU A 163 -1.76 -24.09 -2.24
C LEU A 163 -0.55 -24.04 -1.30
N SER A 164 0.62 -24.41 -1.81
CA SER A 164 1.89 -24.33 -1.09
C SER A 164 2.91 -23.74 -2.04
N VAL A 165 3.45 -22.59 -1.68
CA VAL A 165 4.39 -21.81 -2.49
C VAL A 165 5.64 -21.50 -1.68
N ARG A 166 6.76 -21.28 -2.34
CA ARG A 166 8.04 -20.96 -1.73
C ARG A 166 8.59 -19.66 -2.31
N PHE A 167 8.95 -18.76 -1.42
CA PHE A 167 9.64 -17.51 -1.73
C PHE A 167 11.11 -17.67 -1.38
N ARG A 168 11.99 -17.18 -2.26
CA ARG A 168 13.43 -17.09 -1.97
C ARG A 168 13.69 -15.74 -1.28
N ILE A 169 14.19 -15.79 -0.05
CA ILE A 169 14.31 -14.63 0.85
C ILE A 169 15.74 -14.34 1.32
N ALA A 170 16.75 -15.04 0.79
CA ALA A 170 18.15 -14.92 1.22
C ALA A 170 18.66 -13.46 1.25
N ASP A 171 18.27 -12.64 0.27
CA ASP A 171 18.72 -11.25 0.13
C ASP A 171 17.60 -10.24 0.41
N ILE A 172 16.51 -10.67 1.06
CA ILE A 172 15.32 -9.84 1.24
C ILE A 172 15.60 -8.60 2.10
N ALA A 173 16.49 -8.72 3.10
CA ALA A 173 16.79 -7.65 4.04
C ALA A 173 17.32 -6.39 3.32
N ALA A 174 18.19 -6.56 2.33
CA ALA A 174 18.71 -5.47 1.52
C ALA A 174 17.62 -4.83 0.65
N GLN A 175 16.69 -5.65 0.12
CA GLN A 175 15.60 -5.16 -0.73
C GLN A 175 14.58 -4.36 0.07
N ILE A 176 14.23 -4.80 1.28
CA ILE A 176 13.20 -4.14 2.12
C ILE A 176 13.74 -2.98 2.96
N ALA A 177 15.07 -2.85 3.10
CA ALA A 177 15.70 -1.77 3.86
C ALA A 177 15.15 -0.36 3.53
N PRO A 178 15.01 0.05 2.25
CA PRO A 178 14.45 1.36 1.94
C PRO A 178 12.96 1.46 2.33
N VAL A 179 12.18 0.37 2.24
CA VAL A 179 10.76 0.36 2.65
C VAL A 179 10.63 0.55 4.16
N ARG A 180 11.49 -0.11 4.94
CA ARG A 180 11.51 0.06 6.40
C ARG A 180 11.91 1.48 6.78
N ALA A 181 12.96 2.02 6.16
CA ALA A 181 13.41 3.38 6.44
C ALA A 181 12.36 4.45 6.12
N ALA A 182 11.47 4.21 5.15
CA ALA A 182 10.36 5.10 4.82
C ALA A 182 9.21 5.07 5.85
N CYS A 183 9.21 4.07 6.76
CA CYS A 183 8.14 3.80 7.72
C CYS A 183 8.54 4.07 9.19
N GLU A 184 9.75 4.58 9.40
CA GLU A 184 10.28 5.07 10.69
C GLU A 184 10.04 6.58 10.85
#